data_AF-A0A084WPY2-F1
#
_entry.id   AF-A0A084WPY2-F1
#
_cell.length_a   1.000
_cell.length_b   1.000
_cell.length_c   1.000
_cell.angle_alpha   90.00
_cell.angle_beta   90.00
_cell.angle_gamma   90.00
#
_symmetry.space_group_name_H-M   'P 1'
#
loop_
_entity.id
_entity.type
_entity.pdbx_description
1 polymer ?
#
loop_
_entity_poly.entity_id
_entity_poly.type
_entity_poly.pdbx_seq_one_letter_code
_entity_poly.pdbx_strand_id
1 'polypeptide(L)'
;MKEPLVDNEGYPRNDIDVVAVRHARRDIICLQNERRALYEQIYSALGEFHQQEKEKIVQSRNTPQPNQQQAEPMDCKQSFLGLVRISR
;
A
#
# COMPACT_ATOMS: atom_id res chain seq x y z
N MET A 1 6.97 20.98 2.64
CA MET A 1 7.78 21.74 1.66
C MET A 1 7.12 23.07 1.21
N LYS A 2 6.43 23.82 2.08
CA LYS A 2 5.68 25.03 1.67
C LYS A 2 6.15 26.34 2.32
N GLU A 3 7.15 26.25 3.20
CA GLU A 3 7.67 27.42 3.90
C GLU A 3 8.46 28.33 2.94
N PRO A 4 8.24 29.65 2.95
CA PRO A 4 8.95 30.56 2.05
C PRO A 4 10.46 30.55 2.32
N LEU A 5 11.26 30.63 1.25
CA LEU A 5 12.74 30.73 1.32
C LEU A 5 13.22 32.18 1.15
N VAL A 6 12.32 33.12 1.37
CA VAL A 6 12.49 34.53 1.07
C VAL A 6 12.01 35.30 2.29
N ASP A 7 12.73 36.35 2.65
CA ASP A 7 12.38 37.22 3.75
C ASP A 7 11.21 38.16 3.42
N ASN A 8 10.74 38.88 4.43
CA ASN A 8 9.61 39.82 4.33
C ASN A 8 9.82 40.92 3.27
N GLU A 9 11.07 41.23 2.96
CA GLU A 9 11.47 42.23 1.97
C GLU A 9 11.64 41.66 0.54
N GLY A 10 11.49 40.35 0.36
CA GLY A 10 11.61 39.71 -0.95
C GLY A 10 13.03 39.24 -1.32
N TYR A 11 13.98 39.31 -0.39
CA TYR A 11 15.36 38.84 -0.60
C TYR A 11 15.59 37.39 -0.14
N PRO A 12 16.53 36.66 -0.77
CA PRO A 12 16.94 35.34 -0.30
C PRO A 12 17.43 35.43 1.14
N ARG A 13 17.02 34.46 1.96
CA ARG A 13 17.39 34.46 3.37
C ARG A 13 18.88 34.21 3.55
N ASN A 14 19.52 34.97 4.43
CA ASN A 14 20.98 34.91 4.64
C ASN A 14 21.43 33.80 5.60
N ASP A 15 20.52 33.22 6.38
CA ASP A 15 20.82 32.17 7.37
C ASP A 15 20.96 30.77 6.75
N ILE A 16 20.50 30.59 5.50
CA ILE A 16 20.35 29.28 4.85
C ILE A 16 20.80 29.39 3.38
N ASP A 17 21.41 28.33 2.85
CA ASP A 17 21.64 28.19 1.42
C ASP A 17 20.31 27.89 0.68
N VAL A 18 19.69 28.94 0.14
CA VAL A 18 18.43 28.87 -0.60
C VAL A 18 18.53 27.97 -1.84
N VAL A 19 19.68 27.90 -2.50
CA VAL A 19 19.86 27.09 -3.72
C VAL A 19 19.88 25.62 -3.35
N ALA A 20 20.68 25.23 -2.37
CA ALA A 20 20.71 23.84 -1.88
C ALA A 20 19.33 23.39 -1.40
N VAL A 21 18.62 24.24 -0.65
CA VAL A 21 17.27 23.90 -0.17
C VAL A 21 16.27 23.77 -1.33
N ARG A 22 16.37 24.57 -2.39
CA ARG A 22 15.52 24.39 -3.58
C ARG A 22 15.75 23.05 -4.25
N HIS A 23 17.01 22.63 -4.41
CA HIS A 23 17.33 21.32 -4.96
C HIS A 23 16.80 20.19 -4.09
N ALA A 24 17.12 20.21 -2.79
CA ALA A 24 16.65 19.20 -1.85
C ALA A 24 15.10 19.12 -1.81
N ARG A 25 14.40 20.27 -1.87
CA ARG A 25 12.93 20.31 -1.94
C ARG A 25 12.40 19.67 -3.21
N ARG A 26 13.00 19.97 -4.36
CA ARG A 26 12.64 19.35 -5.64
C ARG A 26 12.79 17.83 -5.55
N ASP A 27 13.95 17.36 -5.09
CA ASP A 27 14.26 15.94 -5.05
C ASP A 27 13.29 15.18 -4.15
N ILE A 28 12.99 15.74 -2.97
CA ILE A 28 12.01 15.14 -2.05
C ILE A 28 10.62 15.11 -2.67
N ILE A 29 10.19 16.16 -3.37
CA ILE A 29 8.88 16.17 -4.04
C ILE A 29 8.84 15.11 -5.15
N CYS A 30 9.89 14.98 -5.94
CA CYS A 30 10.01 13.94 -6.97
C CYS A 30 9.87 12.55 -6.35
N LEU A 31 10.65 12.24 -5.31
CA LEU A 31 10.60 10.96 -4.61
C LEU A 31 9.23 10.66 -4.00
N GLN A 32 8.56 11.67 -3.43
CA GLN A 32 7.21 11.52 -2.89
C GLN A 32 6.18 11.19 -3.97
N ASN A 33 6.28 11.84 -5.12
CA ASN A 33 5.41 11.59 -6.26
C ASN A 33 5.66 10.21 -6.86
N GLU A 34 6.92 9.84 -7.04
CA GLU A 34 7.30 8.50 -7.52
C GLU A 34 6.80 7.41 -6.59
N ARG A 35 7.00 7.58 -5.28
CA ARG A 35 6.47 6.65 -4.28
C ARG A 35 4.95 6.51 -4.39
N ARG A 36 4.22 7.62 -4.57
CA ARG A 36 2.77 7.59 -4.75
C ARG A 36 2.39 6.78 -6.00
N ALA A 37 3.07 7.03 -7.12
CA ALA A 37 2.83 6.30 -8.36
C ALA A 37 3.08 4.79 -8.20
N LEU A 38 4.14 4.40 -7.48
CA LEU A 38 4.42 2.98 -7.21
C LEU A 38 3.32 2.32 -6.38
N TYR A 39 2.80 2.99 -5.35
CA TYR A 39 1.67 2.46 -4.60
C TYR A 39 0.43 2.29 -5.48
N GLU A 40 0.08 3.29 -6.28
CA GLU A 40 -1.06 3.23 -7.20
C GLU A 40 -0.93 2.03 -8.18
N GLN A 41 0.27 1.78 -8.71
CA GLN A 41 0.54 0.62 -9.56
C GLN A 41 0.36 -0.71 -8.82
N ILE A 42 0.88 -0.83 -7.60
CA ILE A 42 0.73 -2.05 -6.79
C ILE A 42 -0.75 -2.32 -6.49
N TYR A 43 -1.51 -1.30 -6.10
CA TYR A 43 -2.93 -1.43 -5.81
C TYR A 43 -3.74 -1.82 -7.07
N SER A 44 -3.43 -1.25 -8.24
CA SER A 44 -4.05 -1.63 -9.51
C SER A 44 -3.80 -3.10 -9.83
N ALA A 45 -2.54 -3.52 -9.82
CA ALA A 45 -2.16 -4.89 -10.13
C ALA A 45 -2.81 -5.91 -9.17
N LEU A 46 -2.88 -5.59 -7.88
CA LEU A 46 -3.55 -6.43 -6.89
C LEU A 46 -5.07 -6.49 -7.12
N GLY A 47 -5.69 -5.35 -7.47
CA GLY A 47 -7.10 -5.28 -7.83
C GLY A 47 -7.43 -6.12 -9.06
N GLU A 48 -6.63 -6.00 -10.11
CA GLU A 48 -6.73 -6.78 -11.34
C GLU A 48 -6.57 -8.28 -11.08
N PHE A 49 -5.58 -8.67 -10.27
CA PHE A 49 -5.38 -10.08 -9.88
C PHE A 49 -6.62 -10.66 -9.20
N HIS A 50 -7.16 -9.98 -8.19
CA HIS A 50 -8.38 -10.42 -7.52
C HIS A 50 -9.61 -10.43 -8.43
N GLN A 51 -9.71 -9.49 -9.37
CA GLN A 51 -10.78 -9.49 -10.35
C GLN A 51 -10.68 -10.71 -11.28
N GLN A 52 -9.49 -11.01 -11.80
CA GLN A 52 -9.24 -12.19 -12.61
C GLN A 52 -9.54 -13.50 -11.86
N GLU A 53 -9.16 -13.60 -10.58
CA GLU A 53 -9.50 -14.77 -9.76
C GLU A 53 -11.01 -14.93 -9.57
N LYS A 54 -11.74 -13.84 -9.30
CA LYS A 54 -13.20 -13.87 -9.21
C LYS A 54 -13.83 -14.30 -10.52
N GLU A 55 -13.37 -13.77 -11.65
CA GLU A 55 -13.85 -14.16 -12.98
C GLU A 55 -13.60 -15.65 -13.26
N LYS A 56 -12.42 -16.17 -12.93
CA LYS A 56 -12.10 -17.61 -13.04
C LYS A 56 -13.00 -18.48 -12.15
N ILE A 57 -13.25 -18.07 -10.91
CA ILE A 57 -14.14 -18.79 -9.98
C ILE A 57 -15.58 -18.81 -10.51
N VAL A 58 -16.08 -17.68 -11.01
CA VAL A 58 -17.42 -17.58 -11.62
C VAL A 58 -17.53 -18.46 -12.87
N GLN A 59 -16.51 -18.45 -13.73
CA GLN A 59 -16.47 -19.32 -14.91
C GLN A 59 -16.43 -20.80 -14.54
N SER A 60 -15.64 -21.20 -13.53
CA SER A 60 -15.61 -22.58 -13.03
C SER A 60 -16.96 -23.03 -12.45
N ARG A 61 -17.70 -22.12 -11.79
CA ARG A 61 -19.04 -22.41 -11.24
C ARG A 61 -20.13 -22.58 -12.31
N ASN A 62 -19.91 -22.08 -13.53
CA ASN A 62 -20.84 -22.28 -14.65
C ASN A 62 -20.63 -23.63 -15.37
N THR A 63 -19.66 -24.44 -14.95
CA THR A 63 -19.61 -25.86 -15.30
C THR A 63 -20.59 -26.60 -14.40
N PRO A 64 -21.62 -27.30 -14.91
CA PRO A 64 -22.54 -28.04 -14.06
C PRO A 64 -21.78 -29.21 -13.43
N GLN A 65 -21.33 -29.03 -12.19
CA GLN A 65 -20.84 -30.13 -11.35
C GLN A 65 -21.92 -30.50 -10.32
N PRO A 66 -22.24 -31.81 -10.20
CA PRO A 66 -23.27 -32.27 -9.29
C PRO A 66 -22.79 -32.15 -7.85
N ASN A 67 -23.57 -31.42 -7.06
CA ASN A 67 -23.78 -31.53 -5.61
C ASN A 67 -22.65 -32.18 -4.78
N GLN A 68 -21.86 -31.38 -4.05
CA GLN A 68 -21.30 -31.79 -2.75
C GLN A 68 -21.25 -30.60 -1.77
N GLN A 69 -21.56 -30.94 -0.52
CA GLN A 69 -22.01 -30.09 0.58
C GLN A 69 -20.98 -29.05 1.07
N GLN A 70 -21.52 -27.85 1.37
CA GLN A 70 -21.28 -26.99 2.54
C GLN A 70 -19.94 -27.15 3.29
N ALA A 71 -19.06 -26.15 3.14
CA ALA A 71 -18.00 -25.87 4.10
C ALA A 71 -18.37 -24.62 4.90
N GLU A 72 -18.49 -24.80 6.22
CA GLU A 72 -18.78 -23.77 7.23
C GLU A 72 -17.71 -22.66 7.25
N PRO A 73 -18.08 -21.42 7.64
CA PRO A 73 -17.14 -20.30 7.70
C PRO A 73 -16.08 -20.52 8.79
N MET A 74 -14.80 -20.35 8.44
CA MET A 74 -13.69 -20.31 9.39
C MET A 74 -13.82 -19.05 10.26
N ASP A 75 -14.29 -19.22 11.51
CA ASP A 75 -14.27 -18.17 12.53
C ASP A 75 -12.83 -17.98 13.04
N CYS A 76 -12.18 -16.91 12.59
CA CYS A 76 -10.85 -16.49 13.05
C CYS A 76 -10.99 -15.71 14.36
N LYS A 77 -11.50 -16.35 15.43
CA LYS A 77 -11.47 -15.80 16.79
C LYS A 77 -11.21 -16.92 17.81
N GLN A 78 -10.33 -16.60 18.75
CA GLN A 78 -9.83 -17.43 19.87
C GLN A 78 -8.82 -18.56 19.54
N SER A 79 -7.53 -18.24 19.69
CA SER A 79 -6.80 -18.77 20.85
C SER A 79 -5.49 -17.99 21.07
N PHE A 80 -5.58 -16.95 21.90
CA PHE A 80 -4.47 -16.54 22.72
C PHE A 80 -4.42 -17.49 23.93
N LEU A 81 -3.21 -17.93 24.30
CA LEU A 81 -2.81 -18.63 25.54
C LEU A 81 -3.08 -20.14 25.61
N GLY A 82 -1.99 -20.92 25.58
CA GLY A 82 -2.04 -22.36 25.81
C GLY A 82 -0.66 -23.03 25.89
N LEU A 83 0.07 -22.73 26.98
CA LEU A 83 1.10 -23.52 27.65
C LEU A 83 2.02 -24.50 26.85
N VAL A 84 3.32 -24.25 27.04
CA VAL A 84 4.41 -25.22 27.24
C VAL A 84 3.93 -26.60 27.72
N ARG A 85 4.24 -27.68 26.98
CA ARG A 85 4.82 -28.96 27.45
C ARG A 85 4.83 -30.06 26.36
N ILE A 86 6.02 -30.59 26.06
CA ILE A 86 6.40 -32.02 26.08
C ILE A 86 7.63 -32.27 25.19
N SER A 87 8.65 -32.79 25.87
CA SER A 87 9.90 -33.34 25.38
C SER A 87 9.72 -34.46 24.35
N ARG A 88 10.67 -34.56 23.41
CA ARG A 88 11.39 -35.80 23.11
C ARG A 88 12.75 -35.46 22.54
#